data_AF-A0AAJ2FH76-F1
#
_entry.id   AF-A0AAJ2FH76-F1
#
_cell.length_a   1.000
_cell.length_b   1.000
_cell.length_c   1.000
_cell.angle_alpha   90.00
_cell.angle_beta   90.00
_cell.angle_gamma   90.00
#
_symmetry.space_group_name_H-M   'P 1'
#
loop_
_entity.id
_entity.type
_entity.pdbx_description
1 polymer ?
#
loop_
_entity_poly.entity_id
_entity_poly.type
_entity_poly.pdbx_seq_one_letter_code
_entity_poly.pdbx_strand_id
1 'polypeptide(L)'
;MTSRGRVGEGVAVCEKAFIRLLEGGALVPSHFGIEPYKITAGVVSVEAGFDRGYLKKSRNSHKSLIARIDALREQTKPIERVKAGKLQILKFSAMENMLRIACEQRDAVLVQNLQLWERISDLELELSQKDSSNVTRLR
;
A
#
# COMPACT_ATOMS: atom_id res chain seq x y z
N MET A 1 37.18 -21.72 -25.20
CA MET A 1 36.44 -22.07 -26.43
C MET A 1 35.36 -21.02 -26.64
N THR A 2 35.56 -20.09 -27.57
CA THR A 2 34.66 -18.95 -27.81
C THR A 2 33.58 -19.35 -28.81
N SER A 3 32.39 -19.72 -28.32
CA SER A 3 31.23 -19.99 -29.15
C SER A 3 30.71 -18.67 -29.75
N ARG A 4 30.91 -18.49 -31.07
CA ARG A 4 30.15 -17.54 -31.89
C ARG A 4 28.69 -18.05 -32.00
N GLY A 5 27.90 -17.82 -30.96
CA GLY A 5 26.46 -18.12 -30.95
C GLY A 5 25.67 -17.06 -31.72
N ARG A 6 24.61 -17.47 -32.45
CA ARG A 6 23.70 -16.54 -33.15
C ARG A 6 23.08 -15.55 -32.17
N VAL A 7 22.80 -14.33 -32.64
CA VAL A 7 22.35 -13.17 -31.85
C VAL A 7 21.00 -13.38 -31.10
N GLY A 8 20.30 -14.50 -31.27
CA GLY A 8 19.12 -14.88 -30.46
C GLY A 8 19.33 -16.05 -29.49
N GLU A 9 20.36 -16.86 -29.69
CA GLU A 9 20.55 -18.11 -28.94
C GLU A 9 20.97 -17.85 -27.49
N GLY A 10 21.86 -16.86 -27.27
CA GLY A 10 22.31 -16.55 -25.92
C GLY A 10 21.24 -15.87 -25.04
N VAL A 11 20.25 -15.18 -25.63
CA VAL A 11 19.11 -14.65 -24.85
C VAL A 11 18.23 -15.80 -24.37
N ALA A 12 17.96 -16.80 -25.22
CA ALA A 12 17.20 -17.98 -24.83
C ALA A 12 17.90 -18.78 -23.71
N VAL A 13 19.24 -18.85 -23.73
CA VAL A 13 20.02 -19.46 -22.63
C VAL A 13 19.86 -18.64 -21.33
N CYS A 14 19.88 -17.31 -21.40
CA CYS A 14 19.61 -16.44 -20.27
C CYS A 14 18.17 -16.56 -19.73
N GLU A 15 17.18 -16.79 -20.58
CA GLU A 15 15.80 -17.04 -20.14
C GLU A 15 15.69 -18.35 -19.34
N LYS A 16 16.33 -19.42 -19.82
CA LYS A 16 16.40 -20.69 -19.07
C LYS A 16 17.11 -20.51 -17.74
N ALA A 17 18.20 -19.75 -17.71
CA ALA A 17 18.92 -19.42 -16.49
C ALA A 17 18.04 -18.65 -15.50
N PHE A 18 17.25 -17.69 -15.97
CA PHE A 18 16.32 -16.94 -15.13
C PHE A 18 15.25 -17.83 -14.48
N ILE A 19 14.67 -18.77 -15.25
CA ILE A 19 13.69 -19.74 -14.72
C ILE A 19 14.32 -20.64 -13.65
N ARG A 20 15.52 -21.18 -13.91
CA ARG A 20 16.24 -22.00 -12.92
C ARG A 20 16.48 -21.28 -11.60
N LEU A 21 16.84 -19.99 -11.66
CA LEU A 21 17.05 -19.18 -10.45
C LEU A 21 15.75 -18.97 -9.66
N LEU A 22 14.60 -18.87 -10.34
CA LEU A 22 13.29 -18.79 -9.69
C LEU A 22 12.89 -20.10 -9.01
N GLU A 23 13.22 -21.23 -9.64
CA GLU A 23 12.92 -22.58 -9.13
C GLU A 23 13.93 -23.07 -8.08
N GLY A 24 14.95 -22.26 -7.76
CA GLY A 24 16.01 -22.63 -6.82
C GLY A 24 17.05 -23.61 -7.38
N GLY A 25 16.98 -23.95 -8.67
CA GLY A 25 17.88 -24.85 -9.38
C GLY A 25 19.12 -24.16 -9.96
N ALA A 26 19.78 -23.30 -9.19
CA ALA A 26 20.99 -22.62 -9.62
C ALA A 26 22.12 -23.62 -9.95
N LEU A 27 22.88 -23.36 -11.01
CA LEU A 27 24.06 -24.13 -11.40
C LEU A 27 25.34 -23.52 -10.82
N VAL A 28 25.36 -22.21 -10.66
CA VAL A 28 26.50 -21.51 -10.08
C VAL A 28 26.41 -21.59 -8.55
N PRO A 29 27.46 -22.08 -7.85
CA PRO A 29 27.44 -22.21 -6.39
C PRO A 29 27.10 -20.92 -5.64
N SER A 30 27.59 -19.79 -6.13
CA SER A 30 27.33 -18.47 -5.55
C SER A 30 25.88 -17.99 -5.71
N HIS A 31 25.06 -18.69 -6.49
CA HIS A 31 23.66 -18.33 -6.74
C HIS A 31 22.63 -19.21 -6.02
N PHE A 32 23.06 -20.23 -5.27
CA PHE A 32 22.15 -21.04 -4.46
C PHE A 32 21.46 -20.20 -3.40
N GLY A 33 20.13 -20.32 -3.31
CA GLY A 33 19.33 -19.62 -2.31
C GLY A 33 19.33 -18.09 -2.44
N ILE A 34 19.67 -17.54 -3.61
CA ILE A 34 19.56 -16.10 -3.84
C ILE A 34 18.11 -15.67 -3.69
N GLU A 35 17.90 -14.64 -2.87
CA GLU A 35 16.59 -14.02 -2.72
C GLU A 35 16.14 -13.38 -4.05
N PRO A 36 14.85 -13.47 -4.42
CA PRO A 36 14.37 -13.01 -5.73
C PRO A 36 14.73 -11.56 -6.09
N TYR A 37 14.80 -10.66 -5.10
CA TYR A 37 15.16 -9.25 -5.32
C TYR A 37 16.64 -9.02 -5.69
N LYS A 38 17.50 -9.99 -5.39
CA LYS A 38 18.93 -9.99 -5.72
C LYS A 38 19.19 -10.59 -7.11
N ILE A 39 18.20 -11.20 -7.76
CA ILE A 39 18.33 -11.73 -9.12
C ILE A 39 18.42 -10.53 -10.09
N THR A 40 19.63 -10.20 -10.52
CA THR A 40 19.89 -9.11 -11.48
C THR A 40 20.23 -9.65 -12.87
N ALA A 41 20.16 -8.80 -13.91
CA ALA A 41 20.59 -9.18 -15.25
C ALA A 41 22.05 -9.70 -15.30
N GLY A 42 22.92 -9.20 -14.41
CA GLY A 42 24.28 -9.71 -14.29
C GLY A 42 24.34 -11.11 -13.68
N VAL A 43 23.54 -11.39 -12.65
CA VAL A 43 23.40 -12.72 -12.04
C VAL A 43 22.88 -13.73 -13.07
N VAL A 44 21.83 -13.36 -13.80
CA VAL A 44 21.27 -14.20 -14.87
C VAL A 44 22.29 -14.46 -15.99
N SER A 45 23.12 -13.47 -16.34
CA SER A 45 24.17 -13.63 -17.34
C SER A 45 25.24 -14.64 -16.88
N VAL A 46 25.70 -14.54 -15.63
CA VAL A 46 26.69 -15.45 -15.05
C VAL A 46 26.13 -16.87 -14.90
N GLU A 47 24.86 -16.98 -14.50
CA GLU A 47 24.15 -18.25 -14.38
C GLU A 47 23.97 -18.96 -15.74
N ALA A 48 23.87 -18.18 -16.81
CA ALA A 48 23.83 -18.68 -18.18
C ALA A 48 25.23 -19.07 -18.72
N GLY A 49 26.30 -18.83 -17.96
CA GLY A 49 27.68 -19.07 -18.38
C GLY A 49 28.30 -17.93 -19.20
N PHE A 50 27.70 -16.75 -19.21
CA PHE A 50 28.22 -15.55 -19.88
C PHE A 50 28.87 -14.57 -18.88
N ASP A 51 29.59 -13.59 -19.42
CA ASP A 51 30.08 -12.47 -18.63
C ASP A 51 28.92 -11.68 -18.01
N ARG A 52 29.15 -11.11 -16.83
CA ARG A 52 28.16 -10.32 -16.07
C ARG A 52 27.55 -9.16 -16.88
N GLY A 53 28.22 -8.69 -17.93
CA GLY A 53 27.77 -7.62 -18.82
C GLY A 53 27.10 -8.09 -20.12
N TYR A 54 26.78 -9.37 -20.27
CA TYR A 54 26.16 -9.91 -21.49
C TYR A 54 24.77 -9.33 -21.72
N LEU A 55 23.90 -9.32 -20.69
CA LEU A 55 22.60 -8.66 -20.76
C LEU A 55 22.74 -7.13 -20.70
N LYS A 56 22.51 -6.44 -21.82
CA LYS A 56 22.61 -4.97 -21.96
C LYS A 56 21.28 -4.33 -22.32
N LYS A 57 20.93 -3.24 -21.62
CA LYS A 57 19.69 -2.46 -21.85
C LYS A 57 19.60 -1.82 -23.24
N SER A 58 20.74 -1.54 -23.87
CA SER A 58 20.80 -0.94 -25.21
C SER A 58 20.38 -1.90 -26.33
N ARG A 59 20.44 -3.23 -26.10
CA ARG A 59 20.11 -4.23 -27.12
C ARG A 59 18.62 -4.56 -27.08
N ASN A 60 17.91 -4.36 -28.20
CA ASN A 60 16.47 -4.57 -28.28
C ASN A 60 16.05 -6.01 -27.90
N SER A 61 16.82 -7.02 -28.31
CA SER A 61 16.54 -8.43 -27.98
C SER A 61 16.64 -8.75 -26.48
N HIS A 62 17.35 -7.92 -25.69
CA HIS A 62 17.55 -8.18 -24.26
C HIS A 62 16.51 -7.45 -23.40
N LYS A 63 15.82 -6.43 -23.95
CA LYS A 63 14.94 -5.53 -23.20
C LYS A 63 13.80 -6.25 -22.51
N SER A 64 13.16 -7.21 -23.19
CA SER A 64 12.04 -7.99 -22.65
C SER A 64 12.44 -8.78 -21.40
N LEU A 65 13.56 -9.51 -21.48
CA LEU A 65 14.08 -10.28 -20.36
C LEU A 65 14.53 -9.38 -19.21
N ILE A 66 15.22 -8.28 -19.51
CA ILE A 66 15.64 -7.32 -18.47
C ILE A 66 14.43 -6.70 -17.77
N ALA A 67 13.37 -6.37 -18.49
CA ALA A 67 12.14 -5.84 -17.91
C ALA A 67 11.48 -6.85 -16.96
N ARG A 68 11.44 -8.14 -17.32
CA ARG A 68 10.93 -9.21 -16.43
C ARG A 68 11.77 -9.35 -15.16
N ILE A 69 13.09 -9.30 -15.29
CA ILE A 69 14.02 -9.35 -14.16
C ILE A 69 13.79 -8.15 -13.24
N ASP A 70 13.75 -6.94 -13.77
CA ASP A 70 13.56 -5.72 -12.98
C ASP A 70 12.17 -5.69 -12.31
N ALA A 71 11.12 -6.18 -12.98
CA ALA A 71 9.78 -6.30 -12.39
C ALA A 71 9.74 -7.26 -11.20
N LEU A 72 10.37 -8.43 -11.32
CA LEU A 72 10.50 -9.38 -10.19
C LEU A 72 11.20 -8.72 -9.01
N ARG A 73 12.28 -7.98 -9.27
CA ARG A 73 13.07 -7.34 -8.22
C ARG A 73 12.28 -6.30 -7.46
N GLU A 74 11.53 -5.45 -8.15
CA GLU A 74 10.70 -4.44 -7.48
C GLU A 74 9.54 -5.06 -6.69
N GLN A 75 8.95 -6.16 -7.18
CA GLN A 75 7.90 -6.89 -6.45
C GLN A 75 8.41 -7.56 -5.18
N THR A 76 9.64 -8.07 -5.22
CA THR A 76 10.21 -8.90 -4.14
C THR A 76 11.19 -8.13 -3.25
N LYS A 77 11.45 -6.86 -3.57
CA LYS A 77 12.33 -6.00 -2.78
C LYS A 77 11.83 -5.95 -1.35
N PRO A 78 12.66 -6.31 -0.35
CA PRO A 78 12.30 -6.11 1.04
C PRO A 78 12.14 -4.61 1.22
N ILE A 79 10.90 -4.21 1.40
CA ILE A 79 10.58 -2.80 1.53
C ILE A 79 11.21 -2.38 2.85
N GLU A 80 12.02 -1.33 2.84
CA GLU A 80 12.38 -0.57 4.05
C GLU A 80 11.11 0.12 4.62
N ARG A 81 10.04 -0.65 4.81
CA ARG A 81 8.67 -0.27 5.21
C ARG A 81 8.62 0.14 6.68
N VAL A 82 9.72 -0.01 7.42
CA VAL A 82 9.81 0.28 8.85
C VAL A 82 9.68 1.78 9.14
N LYS A 83 10.09 2.67 8.22
CA LYS A 83 10.01 4.12 8.43
C LYS A 83 8.70 4.74 7.90
N ALA A 84 8.20 4.27 6.75
CA ALA A 84 6.95 4.77 6.17
C ALA A 84 5.70 4.26 6.92
N GLY A 85 5.71 3.00 7.38
CA GLY A 85 4.59 2.41 8.12
C GLY A 85 4.38 3.05 9.50
N LYS A 86 5.46 3.34 10.25
CA LYS A 86 5.35 4.02 11.55
C LYS A 86 4.73 5.41 11.43
N LEU A 87 5.08 6.17 10.40
CA LEU A 87 4.52 7.51 10.19
C LEU A 87 3.03 7.44 9.79
N GLN A 88 2.61 6.42 9.03
CA GLN A 88 1.21 6.19 8.70
C GLN A 88 0.39 5.75 9.91
N ILE A 89 0.91 4.84 10.74
CA ILE A 89 0.24 4.38 11.98
C ILE A 89 0.05 5.55 12.95
N LEU A 90 1.09 6.38 13.14
CA LEU A 90 1.00 7.57 14.00
C LEU A 90 -0.03 8.56 13.47
N LYS A 91 -0.04 8.85 12.16
CA LYS A 91 -1.05 9.72 11.54
C LYS A 91 -2.47 9.17 11.69
N PHE A 92 -2.66 7.86 11.52
CA PHE A 92 -3.96 7.22 11.68
C PHE A 92 -4.45 7.34 13.12
N SER A 93 -3.60 7.03 14.11
CA SER A 93 -3.93 7.17 15.53
C SER A 93 -4.25 8.61 15.95
N ALA A 94 -3.57 9.60 15.36
CA ALA A 94 -3.85 11.01 15.61
C ALA A 94 -5.22 11.41 15.03
N MET A 95 -5.57 10.92 13.84
CA MET A 95 -6.87 11.16 13.22
C MET A 95 -8.02 10.49 13.98
N GLU A 96 -7.83 9.26 14.44
CA GLU A 96 -8.82 8.56 15.28
C GLU A 96 -9.09 9.32 16.58
N ASN A 97 -8.04 9.84 17.22
CA ASN A 97 -8.19 10.64 18.44
C ASN A 97 -8.93 11.96 18.18
N MET A 98 -8.61 12.67 17.08
CA MET A 98 -9.35 13.88 16.71
C MET A 98 -10.82 13.60 16.41
N LEU A 99 -11.11 12.51 15.69
CA LEU A 99 -12.47 12.10 15.39
C LEU A 99 -13.26 11.80 16.67
N ARG A 100 -12.65 11.06 17.61
CA ARG A 100 -13.27 10.74 18.90
C ARG A 100 -13.62 12.01 19.68
N ILE A 101 -12.67 12.95 19.81
CA ILE A 101 -12.89 14.22 20.52
C ILE A 101 -14.02 15.02 19.84
N ALA A 102 -14.04 15.08 18.51
CA ALA A 102 -15.08 15.79 17.77
C ALA A 102 -16.47 15.14 17.97
N CYS A 103 -16.56 13.81 17.99
CA CYS A 103 -17.80 13.10 18.30
C CYS A 103 -18.28 13.38 19.74
N GLU A 104 -17.38 13.29 20.73
CA GLU A 104 -17.73 13.57 22.13
C GLU A 104 -18.24 15.01 22.31
N GLN A 105 -17.57 16.00 21.70
CA GLN A 105 -18.00 17.40 21.74
C GLN A 105 -19.35 17.62 21.06
N ARG A 106 -19.56 17.02 19.88
CA ARG A 106 -20.83 17.09 19.15
C ARG A 106 -21.96 16.51 20.00
N ASP A 107 -21.74 15.33 20.57
CA ASP A 107 -22.77 14.60 21.31
C ASP A 107 -23.13 15.35 22.61
N ALA A 108 -22.15 15.95 23.29
CA ALA A 108 -22.40 16.80 24.45
C ALA A 108 -23.28 18.02 24.11
N VAL A 109 -22.98 18.73 23.04
CA VAL A 109 -23.78 19.89 22.57
C VAL A 109 -25.18 19.44 22.14
N LEU A 110 -25.28 18.29 21.48
CA LEU A 110 -26.57 17.77 21.00
C LEU A 110 -27.49 17.38 22.16
N VAL A 111 -26.94 16.75 23.21
CA VAL A 111 -27.69 16.45 24.44
C VAL A 111 -28.21 17.73 25.09
N GLN A 112 -27.36 18.75 25.23
CA GLN A 112 -27.77 20.02 25.80
C GLN A 112 -28.89 20.68 24.98
N ASN A 113 -28.78 20.68 23.66
CA ASN A 113 -29.80 21.25 22.77
C ASN A 113 -31.14 20.51 22.87
N LEU A 114 -31.12 19.17 22.99
CA LEU A 114 -32.34 18.39 23.18
C LEU A 114 -33.03 18.72 24.51
N GLN A 115 -32.27 18.81 25.61
CA GLN A 115 -32.80 19.20 26.92
C GLN A 115 -33.41 20.61 26.90
N LEU A 116 -32.74 21.57 26.24
CA LEU A 116 -33.27 22.93 26.09
C LEU A 116 -34.55 22.94 25.26
N TRP A 117 -34.61 22.16 24.18
CA TRP A 117 -35.78 22.07 23.32
C TRP A 117 -36.99 21.47 24.05
N GLU A 118 -36.77 20.40 24.83
CA GLU A 118 -37.80 19.81 25.68
C GLU A 118 -38.32 20.83 26.70
N ARG A 119 -37.41 21.55 27.37
CA ARG A 119 -37.81 22.57 28.34
C ARG A 119 -38.58 23.73 27.72
N ILE A 120 -38.20 24.17 26.52
CA ILE A 120 -38.92 25.23 25.79
C ILE A 120 -40.32 24.72 25.42
N SER A 121 -40.42 23.48 24.94
CA SER A 121 -41.70 22.87 24.56
C SER A 121 -42.66 22.78 25.75
N ASP A 122 -42.18 22.38 26.93
CA ASP A 122 -42.98 22.36 28.16
C ASP A 122 -43.48 23.76 28.55
N LEU A 123 -42.58 24.76 28.48
CA LEU A 123 -42.93 26.14 28.82
C LEU A 123 -43.94 26.75 27.85
N GLU A 124 -43.81 26.47 26.54
CA GLU A 124 -44.79 26.88 25.53
C GLU A 124 -46.16 26.26 25.78
N LEU A 125 -46.21 24.99 26.20
CA LEU A 125 -47.44 24.29 26.54
C LEU A 125 -48.08 24.85 27.81
N GLU A 126 -47.31 25.12 28.86
CA GLU A 126 -47.78 25.78 30.08
C GLU A 126 -48.36 27.19 29.79
N LEU A 127 -47.69 27.97 28.94
CA LEU A 127 -48.17 29.30 28.54
C LEU A 127 -49.49 29.19 27.76
N SER A 128 -49.57 28.28 26.78
CA SER A 128 -50.79 28.04 26.01
C SER A 128 -51.99 27.66 26.90
N GLN A 129 -51.77 26.83 27.92
CA GLN A 129 -52.80 26.47 28.89
C GLN A 129 -53.24 27.66 29.76
N LYS A 130 -52.28 28.47 30.23
CA LYS A 130 -52.57 29.68 31.02
C LYS A 130 -53.36 30.70 30.23
N ASP A 131 -52.97 30.96 28.98
CA ASP A 131 -53.68 31.88 28.09
C ASP A 131 -55.12 31.41 27.84
N SER A 132 -55.32 30.11 27.61
CA SER A 132 -56.65 29.51 27.45
C SER A 132 -57.51 29.63 28.72
N SER A 133 -56.92 29.41 29.89
CA SER A 133 -57.62 29.50 31.19
C SER A 133 -57.97 30.94 31.58
N ASN A 134 -57.11 31.91 31.28
CA ASN A 134 -57.37 33.33 31.53
C ASN A 134 -58.48 33.89 30.64
N VAL A 135 -58.56 33.48 29.37
CA VAL A 135 -59.66 33.84 28.46
C VAL A 135 -61.01 33.27 28.95
N THR A 136 -61.00 32.09 29.56
CA THR A 136 -62.22 31.45 30.09
C THR A 136 -62.71 32.10 31.40
N ARG A 137 -61.81 32.75 32.16
CA ARG A 137 -62.14 33.48 33.41
C ARG A 137 -62.68 34.90 33.19
N LEU A 138 -62.46 35.46 32.00
CA LEU A 138 -62.85 36.83 31.63
C LEU A 138 -64.18 36.91 30.86
N ARG A 139 -64.87 35.78 30.66
CA ARG A 139 -66.23 35.68 30.09
C ARG A 139 -67.23 35.29 31.16
#